data_AF-A0AAD7EBY1-F1
#
_entry.id   AF-A0AAD7EBY1-F1
#
_cell.length_a   1.000
_cell.length_b   1.000
_cell.length_c   1.000
_cell.angle_alpha   90.00
_cell.angle_beta   90.00
_cell.angle_gamma   90.00
#
_symmetry.space_group_name_H-M   'P 1'
#
loop_
_entity.id
_entity.type
_entity.pdbx_description
1 polymer ?
#
loop_
_entity_poly.entity_id
_entity_poly.type
_entity_poly.pdbx_seq_one_letter_code
_entity_poly.pdbx_strand_id
1 'polypeptide(L)'
;MYNDYGYDTSNFVDEYDNDRPESSLDPDPEDPGLPVSEYNDGQGIKYVVTFHPTLPPLKASEKRRRNARAEAIKSSTYVHEKFSLAEVIEACILAIGRDPQLLQFKVVGTQLRTTAFTIKYSIPGRSALKDMQLTTTGHYDELSKEAVKKGSPEVKLEITEDPKNVSTVPANTNSQANDGQSEDELALSPQQKKRKVCPSTDSCEEEEIAETIVQLKATYMCADKRCSSPTCFLGNPTGQHVRLTPMHLSTWASAILAKHEDVDLQTPPTDKMFYPLEGHDDADDISLLARRRNQSNKVPAATTNITVNPDYNGLVNLFQSIQNPRPATPVHYRTPAHPPSHPPSPVKPAALTFEAFCEAAGIPHLIPKLVILEIDGPHLLEFIGDTDLDKYLSVGQRASLRYAQLQWKKGLVR
;
A
#
# COMPACT_ATOMS: atom_id res chain seq x y z
N MET A 1 4.51 9.59 69.06
CA MET A 1 4.18 8.17 69.27
C MET A 1 3.99 7.56 67.90
N TYR A 2 5.06 7.01 67.32
CA TYR A 2 5.04 6.32 66.04
C TYR A 2 5.09 4.82 66.34
N ASN A 3 4.07 4.07 65.93
CA ASN A 3 4.08 2.62 66.01
C ASN A 3 4.83 2.08 64.78
N ASP A 4 5.97 1.50 65.09
CA ASP A 4 6.85 0.73 64.23
C ASP A 4 6.28 -0.70 64.13
N TYR A 5 5.86 -1.11 62.93
CA TYR A 5 5.47 -2.49 62.65
C TYR A 5 6.44 -3.05 61.61
N GLY A 6 7.52 -3.65 62.11
CA GLY A 6 8.39 -4.51 61.32
C GLY A 6 7.68 -5.84 61.04
N TYR A 7 7.45 -6.13 59.76
CA TYR A 7 7.07 -7.47 59.33
C TYR A 7 8.32 -8.24 58.92
N ASP A 8 8.57 -9.30 59.69
CA ASP A 8 9.58 -10.34 59.49
C ASP A 8 9.20 -11.20 58.28
N THR A 9 10.04 -11.23 57.24
CA THR A 9 9.84 -11.99 56.00
C THR A 9 10.72 -13.24 55.92
N SER A 10 11.06 -13.82 57.06
CA SER A 10 11.76 -15.10 57.09
C SER A 10 10.79 -16.29 57.01
N ASN A 11 11.03 -17.15 56.02
CA ASN A 11 10.48 -18.49 55.82
C ASN A 11 9.05 -18.60 55.23
N PHE A 12 8.94 -18.44 53.91
CA PHE A 12 7.95 -19.18 53.13
C PHE A 12 8.70 -20.05 52.13
N VAL A 13 9.08 -21.24 52.59
CA VAL A 13 9.58 -22.32 51.73
C VAL A 13 8.33 -22.95 51.13
N ASP A 14 7.98 -22.52 49.93
CA ASP A 14 6.89 -23.08 49.15
C ASP A 14 7.33 -24.45 48.61
N GLU A 15 7.05 -25.47 49.40
CA GLU A 15 7.02 -26.87 49.02
C GLU A 15 5.77 -27.08 48.16
N TYR A 16 5.82 -26.63 46.89
CA TYR A 16 4.78 -26.94 45.91
C TYR A 16 4.98 -28.38 45.42
N ASP A 17 4.11 -29.24 45.95
CA ASP A 17 3.79 -30.59 45.47
C ASP A 17 3.82 -30.68 43.94
N ASN A 18 4.65 -31.59 43.44
CA ASN A 18 4.79 -31.97 42.04
C ASN A 18 3.68 -32.95 41.56
N ASP A 19 2.57 -33.06 42.29
CA ASP A 19 1.44 -33.92 41.93
C ASP A 19 0.37 -33.13 41.17
N ARG A 20 0.77 -32.47 40.08
CA ARG A 20 -0.20 -32.01 39.08
C ARG A 20 -0.60 -33.24 38.27
N PRO A 21 -1.81 -33.80 38.43
CA PRO A 21 -2.25 -34.92 37.61
C PRO A 21 -2.12 -34.48 36.15
N GLU A 22 -1.41 -35.28 35.35
CA GLU A 22 -1.52 -35.24 33.90
C GLU A 22 -3.01 -35.37 33.60
N SER A 23 -3.66 -34.25 33.39
CA SER A 23 -5.00 -34.21 32.85
C SER A 23 -4.86 -34.73 31.42
N SER A 24 -5.01 -36.05 31.28
CA SER A 24 -5.44 -36.69 30.05
C SER A 24 -6.76 -36.04 29.67
N LEU A 25 -6.65 -34.88 29.01
CA LEU A 25 -7.73 -34.32 28.22
C LEU A 25 -7.89 -35.32 27.08
N ASP A 26 -8.71 -36.34 27.34
CA ASP A 26 -9.29 -37.13 26.27
C ASP A 26 -9.84 -36.12 25.26
N PRO A 27 -9.38 -36.15 24.00
CA PRO A 27 -9.79 -35.18 23.01
C PRO A 27 -11.30 -35.23 22.91
N ASP A 28 -11.94 -34.11 23.21
CA ASP A 28 -13.38 -33.93 23.17
C ASP A 28 -13.88 -34.44 21.80
N PRO A 29 -14.64 -35.55 21.73
CA PRO A 29 -14.95 -36.23 20.48
C PRO A 29 -15.90 -35.44 19.56
N GLU A 30 -16.26 -34.22 19.96
CA GLU A 30 -17.22 -33.35 19.27
C GLU A 30 -16.60 -32.08 18.67
N ASP A 31 -15.27 -31.92 18.65
CA ASP A 31 -14.65 -30.94 17.73
C ASP A 31 -14.39 -31.64 16.39
N PRO A 32 -15.27 -31.50 15.38
CA PRO A 32 -15.01 -32.03 14.05
C PRO A 32 -13.80 -31.28 13.50
N GLY A 33 -12.61 -31.82 13.78
CA GLY A 33 -11.34 -31.22 13.40
C GLY A 33 -11.41 -30.69 11.98
N LEU A 34 -10.86 -29.49 11.77
CA LEU A 34 -10.87 -28.82 10.47
C LEU A 34 -10.54 -29.83 9.36
N PRO A 35 -11.30 -29.82 8.25
CA PRO A 35 -11.08 -30.76 7.17
C PRO A 35 -9.61 -30.71 6.74
N VAL A 36 -9.00 -31.89 6.58
CA VAL A 36 -7.65 -31.99 6.05
C VAL A 36 -7.69 -31.51 4.60
N SER A 37 -6.79 -30.61 4.23
CA SER A 37 -6.73 -30.11 2.86
C SER A 37 -6.39 -31.24 1.87
N GLU A 38 -6.90 -31.14 0.65
CA GLU A 38 -6.55 -32.05 -0.43
C GLU A 38 -5.17 -31.76 -1.06
N TYR A 39 -4.54 -30.63 -0.71
CA TYR A 39 -3.36 -30.11 -1.41
C TYR A 39 -2.15 -29.95 -0.49
N ASN A 40 -0.96 -30.08 -1.08
CA ASN A 40 0.35 -29.93 -0.41
C ASN A 40 0.41 -30.71 0.91
N ASP A 41 0.18 -32.02 0.87
CA ASP A 41 0.26 -32.91 2.03
C ASP A 41 -0.66 -32.51 3.20
N GLY A 42 -1.86 -32.01 2.89
CA GLY A 42 -2.84 -31.60 3.90
C GLY A 42 -2.69 -30.16 4.39
N GLN A 43 -1.72 -29.40 3.86
CA GLN A 43 -1.44 -28.03 4.32
C GLN A 43 -2.28 -26.95 3.61
N GLY A 44 -2.81 -27.21 2.41
CA GLY A 44 -3.56 -26.22 1.64
C GLY A 44 -2.78 -25.58 0.50
N ILE A 45 -3.28 -24.45 0.00
CA ILE A 45 -2.66 -23.69 -1.09
C ILE A 45 -1.47 -22.90 -0.52
N LYS A 46 -0.32 -22.96 -1.20
CA LYS A 46 0.87 -22.20 -0.81
C LYS A 46 0.77 -20.75 -1.29
N TYR A 47 0.77 -19.81 -0.37
CA TYR A 47 0.82 -18.38 -0.65
C TYR A 47 2.23 -17.85 -0.41
N VAL A 48 2.89 -17.37 -1.46
CA VAL A 48 4.19 -16.69 -1.40
C VAL A 48 3.94 -15.20 -1.41
N VAL A 49 4.09 -14.56 -0.26
CA VAL A 49 3.74 -13.16 -0.03
C VAL A 49 4.99 -12.28 -0.13
N THR A 50 4.93 -11.24 -0.95
CA THR A 50 5.91 -10.16 -1.00
C THR A 50 5.24 -8.87 -0.54
N PHE A 51 5.71 -8.32 0.57
CA PHE A 51 5.19 -7.08 1.14
C PHE A 51 6.15 -5.92 0.88
N HIS A 52 5.61 -4.83 0.34
CA HIS A 52 6.31 -3.58 0.07
C HIS A 52 5.86 -2.51 1.07
N PRO A 53 6.57 -2.35 2.19
CA PRO A 53 6.21 -1.34 3.19
C PRO A 53 6.39 0.07 2.64
N THR A 54 5.57 1.00 3.16
CA THR A 54 5.84 2.42 2.99
C THR A 54 7.08 2.80 3.78
N LEU A 55 7.88 3.68 3.20
CA LEU A 55 9.03 4.19 3.93
C LEU A 55 8.56 5.06 5.10
N PRO A 56 9.19 4.96 6.28
CA PRO A 56 8.82 5.77 7.43
C PRO A 56 8.97 7.27 7.09
N PRO A 57 8.12 8.13 7.68
CA PRO A 57 8.21 9.57 7.51
C PRO A 57 9.61 10.05 7.92
N LEU A 58 10.17 10.96 7.13
CA LEU A 58 11.49 11.53 7.42
C LEU A 58 11.40 12.40 8.67
N LYS A 59 12.40 12.28 9.54
CA LYS A 59 12.58 13.24 10.63
C LYS A 59 12.97 14.59 10.03
N ALA A 60 12.56 15.69 10.68
CA ALA A 60 13.00 17.02 10.30
C ALA A 60 14.54 17.02 10.26
N SER A 61 15.11 17.48 9.13
CA SER A 61 16.55 17.46 8.75
C SER A 61 17.09 16.26 7.96
N GLU A 62 16.34 15.18 7.78
CA GLU A 62 16.83 14.02 7.02
C GLU A 62 16.45 14.11 5.53
N LYS A 63 17.44 13.99 4.63
CA LYS A 63 17.21 13.95 3.17
C LYS A 63 17.23 12.50 2.68
N ARG A 64 16.15 12.05 2.05
CA ARG A 64 16.09 10.75 1.36
C ARG A 64 16.27 10.93 -0.14
N ARG A 65 16.99 10.00 -0.77
CA ARG A 65 17.09 9.96 -2.24
C ARG A 65 15.70 9.75 -2.84
N ARG A 66 15.40 10.43 -3.94
CA ARG A 66 14.10 10.35 -4.66
C ARG A 66 13.70 8.91 -5.02
N ASN A 67 14.68 8.04 -5.25
CA ASN A 67 14.47 6.66 -5.68
C ASN A 67 14.62 5.64 -4.53
N ALA A 68 14.64 6.09 -3.27
CA ALA A 68 14.68 5.17 -2.15
C ALA A 68 13.39 4.33 -2.13
N ARG A 69 13.55 3.02 -1.99
CA ARG A 69 12.46 2.06 -1.80
C ARG A 69 12.72 1.31 -0.50
N ALA A 70 11.66 1.00 0.24
CA ALA A 70 11.81 0.12 1.39
C ALA A 70 12.17 -1.28 0.90
N GLU A 71 12.93 -2.02 1.71
CA GLU A 71 13.23 -3.41 1.44
C GLU A 71 11.95 -4.24 1.49
N ALA A 72 11.77 -5.12 0.51
CA ALA A 72 10.59 -5.96 0.42
C ALA A 72 10.70 -7.14 1.39
N ILE A 73 9.67 -7.37 2.20
CA ILE A 73 9.59 -8.50 3.12
C ILE A 73 8.98 -9.67 2.35
N LYS A 74 9.64 -10.83 2.36
CA LYS A 74 9.14 -12.04 1.70
C LYS A 74 8.83 -13.10 2.74
N SER A 75 7.66 -13.71 2.62
CA SER A 75 7.25 -14.82 3.48
C SER A 75 6.40 -15.82 2.66
N SER A 76 6.15 -16.99 3.23
CA SER A 76 5.20 -17.94 2.65
C SER A 76 4.40 -18.62 3.73
N THR A 77 3.13 -18.87 3.46
CA THR A 77 2.22 -19.60 4.34
C THR A 77 1.35 -20.56 3.53
N TYR A 78 0.77 -21.55 4.21
CA TYR A 78 -0.17 -22.50 3.62
C TYR A 78 -1.55 -22.24 4.21
N VAL A 79 -2.56 -22.13 3.35
CA VAL A 79 -3.94 -21.84 3.77
C VAL A 79 -4.89 -22.80 3.10
N HIS A 80 -5.82 -23.34 3.88
CA HIS A 80 -6.83 -24.29 3.41
C HIS A 80 -7.71 -23.66 2.32
N GLU A 81 -8.03 -24.40 1.26
CA GLU A 81 -8.72 -23.92 0.05
C GLU A 81 -10.15 -23.43 0.30
N LYS A 82 -10.75 -23.85 1.41
CA LYS A 82 -12.09 -23.43 1.86
C LYS A 82 -12.11 -22.13 2.67
N PHE A 83 -10.94 -21.55 2.98
CA PHE A 83 -10.89 -20.31 3.72
C PHE A 83 -11.41 -19.16 2.86
N SER A 84 -12.10 -18.23 3.51
CA SER A 84 -12.59 -17.01 2.90
C SER A 84 -11.43 -16.08 2.51
N LEU A 85 -11.70 -15.15 1.59
CA LEU A 85 -10.73 -14.13 1.20
C LEU A 85 -10.18 -13.34 2.40
N ALA A 86 -11.02 -13.05 3.40
CA ALA A 86 -10.62 -12.34 4.60
C ALA A 86 -9.60 -13.13 5.42
N GLU A 87 -9.87 -14.41 5.67
CA GLU A 87 -8.98 -15.31 6.42
C GLU A 87 -7.65 -15.55 5.69
N VAL A 88 -7.66 -15.67 4.35
CA VAL A 88 -6.42 -15.79 3.58
C VAL A 88 -5.56 -14.54 3.69
N ILE A 89 -6.17 -13.35 3.57
CA ILE A 89 -5.43 -12.08 3.69
C ILE A 89 -4.87 -11.94 5.11
N GLU A 90 -5.66 -12.26 6.14
CA GLU A 90 -5.22 -12.23 7.53
C GLU A 90 -4.03 -13.18 7.77
N ALA A 91 -4.13 -14.44 7.32
CA ALA A 91 -3.03 -15.40 7.41
C ALA A 91 -1.76 -14.92 6.68
N CYS A 92 -1.91 -14.27 5.52
CA CYS A 92 -0.79 -13.70 4.78
C CYS A 92 -0.14 -12.51 5.51
N ILE A 93 -0.94 -11.66 6.15
CA ILE A 93 -0.45 -10.52 6.94
C ILE A 93 0.27 -11.00 8.20
N LEU A 94 -0.26 -12.04 8.86
CA LEU A 94 0.41 -12.67 10.00
C LEU A 94 1.74 -13.31 9.58
N ALA A 95 1.79 -13.96 8.42
CA ALA A 95 3.00 -14.61 7.90
C ALA A 95 4.14 -13.61 7.62
N ILE A 96 3.84 -12.35 7.29
CA ILE A 96 4.85 -11.29 7.13
C ILE A 96 5.23 -10.60 8.46
N GLY A 97 4.69 -11.07 9.59
CA GLY A 97 4.97 -10.52 10.93
C GLY A 97 4.32 -9.16 11.17
N ARG A 98 3.20 -8.87 10.52
CA ARG A 98 2.43 -7.64 10.72
C ARG A 98 1.13 -7.93 11.45
N ASP A 99 0.68 -6.95 12.22
CA ASP A 99 -0.61 -7.00 12.89
C ASP A 99 -1.72 -6.66 11.87
N PRO A 100 -2.69 -7.56 11.63
CA PRO A 100 -3.86 -7.31 10.79
C PRO A 100 -4.63 -6.05 11.18
N GLN A 101 -4.61 -5.65 12.47
CA GLN A 101 -5.29 -4.45 12.94
C GLN A 101 -4.65 -3.14 12.44
N LEU A 102 -3.35 -3.16 12.15
CA LEU A 102 -2.65 -2.00 11.59
C LEU A 102 -2.94 -1.82 10.11
N LEU A 103 -3.13 -2.93 9.39
CA LEU A 103 -3.47 -2.95 7.98
C LEU A 103 -4.99 -3.03 7.84
N GLN A 104 -5.70 -1.94 8.13
CA GLN A 104 -7.16 -1.91 8.13
C GLN A 104 -7.75 -2.35 6.77
N PHE A 105 -8.32 -3.55 6.74
CA PHE A 105 -9.08 -4.08 5.62
C PHE A 105 -10.36 -4.74 6.09
N LYS A 106 -11.36 -4.78 5.21
CA LYS A 106 -12.57 -5.57 5.42
C LYS A 106 -13.16 -6.00 4.08
N VAL A 107 -13.75 -7.18 4.04
CA VAL A 107 -14.55 -7.63 2.91
C VAL A 107 -16.00 -7.21 3.18
N VAL A 108 -16.58 -6.40 2.31
CA VAL A 108 -17.97 -5.93 2.40
C VAL A 108 -18.71 -6.39 1.15
N GLY A 109 -19.69 -7.27 1.32
CA GLY A 109 -20.30 -8.01 0.22
C GLY A 109 -19.23 -8.80 -0.56
N THR A 110 -19.10 -8.52 -1.85
CA THR A 110 -18.12 -9.17 -2.75
C THR A 110 -16.83 -8.37 -2.95
N GLN A 111 -16.63 -7.26 -2.23
CA GLN A 111 -15.51 -6.35 -2.47
C GLN A 111 -14.56 -6.30 -1.28
N LEU A 112 -13.27 -6.50 -1.55
CA LEU A 112 -12.19 -6.22 -0.60
C LEU A 112 -11.98 -4.71 -0.53
N ARG A 113 -12.27 -4.14 0.64
CA ARG A 113 -12.07 -2.73 0.92
C ARG A 113 -10.87 -2.58 1.85
N THR A 114 -9.84 -1.92 1.35
CA THR A 114 -8.64 -1.57 2.11
C THR A 114 -8.29 -0.12 1.77
N THR A 115 -7.83 0.60 2.77
CA THR A 115 -7.40 1.98 2.63
C THR A 115 -5.90 2.13 2.88
N ALA A 116 -5.25 1.07 3.37
CA ALA A 116 -3.86 1.06 3.80
C ALA A 116 -2.94 0.38 2.78
N PHE A 117 -3.45 -0.47 1.90
CA PHE A 117 -2.60 -1.22 0.96
C PHE A 117 -3.36 -1.64 -0.30
N THR A 118 -2.63 -2.11 -1.30
CA THR A 118 -3.15 -2.78 -2.50
C THR A 118 -2.60 -4.20 -2.58
N ILE A 119 -3.41 -5.14 -3.06
CA ILE A 119 -2.98 -6.53 -3.28
C ILE A 119 -3.02 -6.82 -4.79
N LYS A 120 -1.92 -7.40 -5.28
CA LYS A 120 -1.87 -8.07 -6.58
C LYS A 120 -1.55 -9.55 -6.39
N TYR A 121 -2.00 -10.37 -7.34
CA TYR A 121 -1.69 -11.78 -7.36
C TYR A 121 -1.14 -12.24 -8.71
N SER A 122 -0.35 -13.30 -8.65
CA SER A 122 0.26 -13.97 -9.80
C SER A 122 0.24 -15.48 -9.60
N ILE A 123 -0.22 -16.25 -10.58
CA ILE A 123 -0.14 -17.72 -10.55
C ILE A 123 1.03 -18.20 -11.43
N PRO A 124 2.10 -18.80 -10.85
CA PRO A 124 3.25 -19.25 -11.62
C PRO A 124 2.87 -20.28 -12.69
N GLY A 125 3.19 -19.97 -13.95
CA GLY A 125 2.85 -20.80 -15.11
C GLY A 125 1.60 -20.34 -15.87
N ARG A 126 0.88 -19.33 -15.38
CA ARG A 126 -0.29 -18.73 -16.06
C ARG A 126 -0.01 -17.26 -16.38
N SER A 127 0.50 -16.99 -17.58
CA SER A 127 0.83 -15.62 -18.02
C SER A 127 -0.39 -14.68 -18.04
N ALA A 128 -1.59 -15.21 -18.27
CA ALA A 128 -2.84 -14.45 -18.25
C ALA A 128 -3.21 -13.93 -16.85
N LEU A 129 -2.73 -14.58 -15.79
CA LEU A 129 -3.01 -14.24 -14.39
C LEU A 129 -1.77 -13.68 -13.71
N LYS A 130 -1.07 -12.79 -14.40
CA LYS A 130 0.13 -12.12 -13.89
C LYS A 130 -0.22 -10.69 -13.47
N ASP A 131 0.12 -10.36 -12.22
CA ASP A 131 0.00 -9.03 -11.61
C ASP A 131 -1.44 -8.50 -11.58
N MET A 132 -2.41 -9.40 -11.44
CA MET A 132 -3.84 -9.09 -11.39
C MET A 132 -4.22 -8.49 -10.03
N GLN A 133 -5.10 -7.49 -10.00
CA GLN A 133 -5.48 -6.84 -8.76
C GLN A 133 -6.55 -7.64 -8.01
N LEU A 134 -6.32 -7.95 -6.73
CA LEU A 134 -7.28 -8.65 -5.89
C LEU A 134 -8.19 -7.64 -5.19
N THR A 135 -9.35 -7.34 -5.79
CA THR A 135 -10.31 -6.35 -5.27
C THR A 135 -11.67 -6.95 -4.92
N THR A 136 -11.97 -8.16 -5.40
CA THR A 136 -13.27 -8.80 -5.22
C THR A 136 -13.12 -10.25 -4.79
N THR A 137 -14.15 -10.79 -4.15
CA THR A 137 -14.27 -12.23 -3.85
C THR A 137 -14.36 -13.05 -5.13
N GLY A 138 -14.94 -12.51 -6.21
CA GLY A 138 -14.96 -13.16 -7.52
C GLY A 138 -13.55 -13.40 -8.08
N HIS A 139 -12.63 -12.44 -7.93
CA HIS A 139 -11.23 -12.63 -8.31
C HIS A 139 -10.55 -13.70 -7.44
N TYR A 140 -10.92 -13.77 -6.15
CA TYR A 140 -10.41 -14.80 -5.25
C TYR A 140 -10.91 -16.20 -5.64
N ASP A 141 -12.20 -16.35 -5.97
CA ASP A 141 -12.76 -17.63 -6.41
C ASP A 141 -12.09 -18.12 -7.70
N GLU A 142 -11.84 -17.22 -8.67
CA GLU A 142 -11.10 -17.53 -9.89
C GLU A 142 -9.65 -17.93 -9.58
N LEU A 143 -8.98 -17.17 -8.72
CA LEU A 143 -7.62 -17.44 -8.26
C LEU A 143 -7.52 -18.83 -7.62
N SER A 144 -8.42 -19.17 -6.69
CA SER A 144 -8.42 -20.46 -6.00
C SER A 144 -8.70 -21.61 -6.98
N LYS A 145 -9.66 -21.45 -7.90
CA LYS A 145 -9.96 -22.44 -8.95
C LYS A 145 -8.76 -22.67 -9.87
N GLU A 146 -8.04 -21.61 -10.26
CA GLU A 146 -6.88 -21.73 -11.15
C GLU A 146 -5.63 -22.25 -10.44
N ALA A 147 -5.45 -21.93 -9.16
CA ALA A 147 -4.35 -22.44 -8.34
C ALA A 147 -4.46 -23.95 -8.15
N VAL A 148 -5.66 -24.46 -7.87
CA VAL A 148 -5.95 -25.88 -7.66
C VAL A 148 -5.75 -26.73 -8.92
N LYS A 149 -5.92 -26.16 -10.13
CA LYS A 149 -5.65 -26.87 -11.40
C LYS A 149 -4.18 -27.24 -11.58
N LYS A 150 -3.28 -26.69 -10.76
CA LYS A 150 -1.85 -26.99 -10.79
C LYS A 150 -1.57 -28.13 -9.80
N GLY A 151 -0.75 -29.10 -10.22
CA GLY A 151 -0.35 -30.22 -9.34
C GLY A 151 0.35 -29.78 -8.04
N SER A 152 0.92 -28.58 -8.01
CA SER A 152 1.38 -27.89 -6.81
C SER A 152 0.74 -26.50 -6.71
N PRO A 153 -0.38 -26.36 -5.97
CA PRO A 153 -1.07 -25.09 -5.83
C PRO A 153 -0.18 -24.06 -5.14
N GLU A 154 0.21 -23.04 -5.90
CA GLU A 154 1.06 -21.94 -5.46
C GLU A 154 0.53 -20.62 -6.04
N VAL A 155 0.37 -19.62 -5.17
CA VAL A 155 -0.07 -18.28 -5.51
C VAL A 155 0.96 -17.28 -4.99
N LYS A 156 1.39 -16.35 -5.85
CA LYS A 156 2.25 -15.23 -5.43
C LYS A 156 1.37 -14.03 -5.14
N LEU A 157 1.43 -13.50 -3.92
CA LEU A 157 0.76 -12.28 -3.53
C LEU A 157 1.76 -11.16 -3.36
N GLU A 158 1.47 -10.00 -3.95
CA GLU A 158 2.25 -8.77 -3.79
C GLU A 158 1.36 -7.75 -3.07
N ILE A 159 1.70 -7.42 -1.84
CA ILE A 159 0.98 -6.46 -0.99
C ILE A 159 1.80 -5.19 -0.92
N THR A 160 1.27 -4.07 -1.41
CA THR A 160 1.94 -2.76 -1.40
C THR A 160 1.20 -1.79 -0.51
N GLU A 161 1.86 -1.30 0.53
CA GLU A 161 1.27 -0.32 1.44
C GLU A 161 1.15 1.06 0.77
N ASP A 162 0.02 1.73 0.97
CA ASP A 162 -0.30 3.02 0.36
C ASP A 162 0.09 4.17 1.30
N PRO A 163 0.93 5.13 0.85
CA PRO A 163 1.45 6.20 1.71
C PRO A 163 0.38 7.24 2.13
N LYS A 164 -0.83 7.17 1.54
CA LYS A 164 -1.88 8.16 1.77
C LYS A 164 -2.58 8.02 3.11
N ASN A 165 -2.41 6.90 3.81
CA ASN A 165 -3.26 6.59 4.97
C ASN A 165 -2.54 6.14 6.24
N VAL A 166 -1.22 6.40 6.34
CA VAL A 166 -0.56 6.39 7.64
C VAL A 166 -1.08 7.63 8.40
N SER A 167 -2.26 7.49 9.00
CA SER A 167 -2.84 8.50 9.87
C SER A 167 -1.81 8.85 10.93
N THR A 168 -1.33 10.07 10.81
CA THR A 168 -0.60 10.79 11.83
C THR A 168 -1.42 10.71 13.12
N VAL A 169 -0.92 9.98 14.11
CA VAL A 169 -1.37 10.16 15.48
C VAL A 169 -1.11 11.65 15.81
N PRO A 170 -2.14 12.46 16.11
CA PRO A 170 -1.95 13.90 16.22
C PRO A 170 -1.13 14.22 17.47
N ALA A 171 0.08 14.75 17.26
CA ALA A 171 0.77 15.53 18.27
C ALA A 171 0.04 16.87 18.40
N ASN A 172 -0.57 17.06 19.56
CA ASN A 172 -1.41 18.19 19.91
C ASN A 172 -0.58 19.50 19.84
N THR A 173 -0.93 20.44 18.96
CA THR A 173 -0.49 21.84 19.07
C THR A 173 -1.60 22.75 18.58
N ASN A 174 -2.27 23.38 19.54
CA ASN A 174 -3.26 24.43 19.35
C ASN A 174 -2.63 25.66 18.70
N SER A 175 -3.28 26.21 17.68
CA SER A 175 -3.30 27.65 17.40
C SER A 175 -4.55 27.99 16.59
N GLN A 176 -5.47 28.72 17.22
CA GLN A 176 -6.62 29.40 16.62
C GLN A 176 -6.16 30.63 15.83
N ALA A 177 -6.80 30.90 14.69
CA ALA A 177 -7.26 32.25 14.32
C ALA A 177 -8.36 32.19 13.25
N ASN A 178 -9.45 32.87 13.58
CA ASN A 178 -10.61 33.36 12.82
C ASN A 178 -10.21 34.16 11.55
N ASP A 179 -11.01 34.56 10.55
CA ASP A 179 -12.45 34.58 10.21
C ASP A 179 -12.54 35.05 8.73
N GLY A 180 -13.67 34.87 8.03
CA GLY A 180 -13.97 35.64 6.80
C GLY A 180 -14.65 34.90 5.63
N GLN A 181 -15.96 35.12 5.49
CA GLN A 181 -16.96 34.59 4.55
C GLN A 181 -16.74 34.90 3.04
N SER A 182 -17.23 34.01 2.16
CA SER A 182 -18.38 34.29 1.27
C SER A 182 -18.81 33.07 0.44
N GLU A 183 -20.13 32.92 0.34
CA GLU A 183 -20.93 31.89 -0.35
C GLU A 183 -20.95 32.12 -1.88
N ASP A 184 -20.93 31.07 -2.72
CA ASP A 184 -22.10 30.68 -3.54
C ASP A 184 -21.86 29.38 -4.37
N GLU A 185 -22.97 28.69 -4.59
CA GLU A 185 -23.30 27.46 -5.33
C GLU A 185 -22.66 27.26 -6.74
N LEU A 186 -22.51 26.09 -7.39
CA LEU A 186 -23.19 24.77 -7.38
C LEU A 186 -22.31 23.70 -8.10
N ALA A 187 -22.37 22.46 -7.61
CA ALA A 187 -22.16 21.12 -8.18
C ALA A 187 -21.54 20.97 -9.61
N LEU A 188 -20.55 20.10 -9.91
CA LEU A 188 -20.44 18.66 -9.65
C LEU A 188 -18.97 18.18 -9.80
N SER A 189 -18.58 17.22 -8.97
CA SER A 189 -17.38 16.34 -9.06
C SER A 189 -17.81 14.96 -8.50
N PRO A 190 -16.99 13.88 -8.31
CA PRO A 190 -15.55 13.76 -8.55
C PRO A 190 -14.94 12.36 -8.93
N GLN A 191 -13.71 12.42 -9.49
CA GLN A 191 -12.45 11.71 -9.08
C GLN A 191 -12.23 10.22 -9.43
N GLN A 192 -11.00 9.76 -9.71
CA GLN A 192 -9.75 9.93 -8.95
C GLN A 192 -8.51 9.78 -9.86
N LYS A 193 -7.33 10.39 -9.60
CA LYS A 193 -6.59 10.39 -8.33
C LYS A 193 -5.43 11.44 -8.34
N LYS A 194 -5.54 12.54 -7.58
CA LYS A 194 -4.39 13.45 -7.25
C LYS A 194 -3.63 12.99 -6.00
N ARG A 195 -2.33 13.30 -5.96
CA ARG A 195 -1.42 13.26 -4.81
C ARG A 195 -1.32 14.65 -4.17
N LYS A 196 -0.94 14.69 -2.89
CA LYS A 196 -0.83 15.89 -2.05
C LYS A 196 0.59 16.47 -2.16
N VAL A 197 0.72 17.68 -2.71
CA VAL A 197 1.86 18.60 -2.59
C VAL A 197 1.36 19.84 -1.85
N CYS A 198 2.25 20.63 -1.26
CA CYS A 198 2.00 21.93 -0.62
C CYS A 198 1.10 22.86 -1.47
N PRO A 199 0.51 23.93 -0.91
CA PRO A 199 -0.46 24.75 -1.65
C PRO A 199 0.27 25.57 -2.72
N SER A 200 0.33 25.06 -3.95
CA SER A 200 0.93 25.76 -5.10
C SER A 200 0.34 25.25 -6.41
N THR A 201 -0.15 26.18 -7.23
CA THR A 201 -0.28 26.26 -8.71
C THR A 201 -0.01 25.06 -9.65
N ASP A 202 0.83 24.08 -9.28
CA ASP A 202 1.44 23.09 -10.19
C ASP A 202 0.44 22.05 -10.74
N SER A 203 -0.68 21.84 -10.06
CA SER A 203 -1.66 20.83 -10.47
C SER A 203 -2.55 21.28 -11.64
N CYS A 204 -2.65 22.58 -11.89
CA CYS A 204 -3.32 23.13 -13.06
C CYS A 204 -2.42 22.94 -14.29
N GLU A 205 -1.13 23.21 -14.12
CA GLU A 205 -0.13 23.13 -15.18
C GLU A 205 0.02 21.72 -15.76
N GLU A 206 -0.03 20.67 -14.95
CA GLU A 206 0.08 19.28 -15.45
C GLU A 206 -1.12 18.86 -16.33
N GLU A 207 -2.33 19.32 -15.99
CA GLU A 207 -3.54 19.06 -16.80
C GLU A 207 -3.48 19.84 -18.12
N GLU A 208 -3.05 21.10 -18.09
CA GLU A 208 -2.84 21.93 -19.29
C GLU A 208 -1.76 21.33 -20.21
N ILE A 209 -0.67 20.79 -19.65
CA ILE A 209 0.37 20.08 -20.42
C ILE A 209 -0.25 18.88 -21.13
N ALA A 210 -1.06 18.08 -20.42
CA ALA A 210 -1.68 16.89 -20.98
C ALA A 210 -2.66 17.23 -22.12
N GLU A 211 -3.47 18.27 -21.97
CA GLU A 211 -4.36 18.76 -23.02
C GLU A 211 -3.58 19.24 -24.25
N THR A 212 -2.51 20.00 -24.02
CA THR A 212 -1.63 20.48 -25.10
C THR A 212 -0.97 19.31 -25.85
N ILE A 213 -0.57 18.24 -25.15
CA ILE A 213 -0.04 17.01 -25.79
C ILE A 213 -1.10 16.36 -26.69
N VAL A 214 -2.36 16.32 -26.28
CA VAL A 214 -3.46 15.77 -27.10
C VAL A 214 -3.65 16.60 -28.36
N GLN A 215 -3.62 17.93 -28.25
CA GLN A 215 -3.71 18.84 -29.40
C GLN A 215 -2.53 18.65 -30.35
N LEU A 216 -1.29 18.59 -29.85
CA LEU A 216 -0.10 18.34 -30.65
C LEU A 216 -0.17 16.99 -31.39
N LYS A 217 -0.65 15.92 -30.73
CA LYS A 217 -0.83 14.62 -31.37
C LYS A 217 -1.84 14.65 -32.51
N ALA A 218 -2.95 15.38 -32.34
CA ALA A 218 -3.98 15.50 -33.35
C ALA A 218 -3.48 16.29 -34.58
N THR A 219 -2.76 17.38 -34.34
CA THR A 219 -2.19 18.25 -35.39
C THR A 219 -1.10 17.54 -36.20
N TYR A 220 -0.22 16.77 -35.55
CA TYR A 220 0.95 16.13 -36.17
C TYR A 220 0.75 14.65 -36.46
N MET A 221 -0.49 14.22 -36.73
CA MET A 221 -0.74 12.88 -37.28
C MET A 221 -0.12 12.77 -38.68
N CYS A 222 0.73 11.77 -38.87
CA CYS A 222 1.46 11.62 -40.11
C CYS A 222 0.53 11.11 -41.23
N ALA A 223 0.40 11.89 -42.31
CA ALA A 223 -0.42 11.50 -43.47
C ALA A 223 0.32 10.57 -44.45
N ASP A 224 1.65 10.50 -44.38
CA ASP A 224 2.45 9.68 -45.28
C ASP A 224 2.44 8.21 -44.84
N LYS A 225 1.97 7.33 -45.73
CA LYS A 225 1.95 5.87 -45.53
C LYS A 225 3.35 5.24 -45.51
N ARG A 226 4.37 5.95 -46.01
CA ARG A 226 5.76 5.48 -45.99
C ARG A 226 6.48 5.84 -44.69
N CYS A 227 5.93 6.73 -43.88
CA CYS A 227 6.48 7.08 -42.58
C CYS A 227 6.19 5.97 -41.56
N SER A 228 7.20 5.52 -40.82
CA SER A 228 7.04 4.46 -39.80
C SER A 228 6.43 4.97 -38.50
N SER A 229 6.38 6.28 -38.29
CA SER A 229 5.85 6.90 -37.07
C SER A 229 4.43 7.44 -37.26
N PRO A 230 3.49 7.16 -36.34
CA PRO A 230 2.13 7.66 -36.43
C PRO A 230 2.02 9.17 -36.22
N THR A 231 2.99 9.77 -35.51
CA THR A 231 3.09 11.22 -35.28
C THR A 231 4.48 11.69 -35.70
N CYS A 232 4.51 12.68 -36.59
CA CYS A 232 5.72 13.14 -37.24
C CYS A 232 5.66 14.67 -37.44
N PHE A 233 6.79 15.35 -37.27
CA PHE A 233 6.94 16.77 -37.59
C PHE A 233 7.73 16.89 -38.91
N LEU A 234 7.27 17.75 -39.82
CA LEU A 234 7.98 18.00 -41.07
C LEU A 234 9.01 19.11 -40.83
N GLY A 235 10.29 18.71 -40.73
CA GLY A 235 11.38 19.66 -40.63
C GLY A 235 11.51 20.44 -41.94
N ASN A 236 11.18 21.72 -41.92
CA ASN A 236 11.44 22.62 -43.05
C ASN A 236 12.91 23.05 -43.03
N PRO A 237 13.61 23.14 -44.18
CA PRO A 237 13.11 23.05 -45.56
C PRO A 237 13.27 21.68 -46.24
N THR A 238 13.85 20.67 -45.57
CA THR A 238 14.24 19.39 -46.21
C THR A 238 13.06 18.43 -46.42
N GLY A 239 11.91 18.69 -45.79
CA GLY A 239 10.75 17.79 -45.84
C GLY A 239 11.01 16.46 -45.12
N GLN A 240 12.05 16.38 -44.30
CA GLN A 240 12.36 15.18 -43.54
C GLN A 240 11.38 15.02 -42.37
N HIS A 241 10.83 13.82 -42.22
CA HIS A 241 9.95 13.47 -41.12
C HIS A 241 10.77 13.25 -39.85
N VAL A 242 10.57 14.11 -38.85
CA VAL A 242 11.11 13.92 -37.50
C VAL A 242 10.07 13.18 -36.66
N ARG A 243 10.45 12.03 -36.08
CA ARG A 243 9.55 11.23 -35.25
C ARG A 243 9.29 11.91 -33.91
N LEU A 244 8.03 12.20 -33.61
CA LEU A 244 7.63 12.76 -32.31
C LEU A 244 7.43 11.63 -31.28
N THR A 245 8.40 11.45 -30.38
CA THR A 245 8.24 10.55 -29.23
C THR A 245 7.44 11.23 -28.11
N PRO A 246 6.91 10.48 -27.11
CA PRO A 246 6.23 11.09 -25.96
C PRO A 246 7.05 12.18 -25.26
N MET A 247 8.37 12.04 -25.26
CA MET A 247 9.29 13.04 -24.71
C MET A 247 9.28 14.34 -25.51
N HIS A 248 9.28 14.28 -26.86
CA HIS A 248 9.18 15.47 -27.71
C HIS A 248 7.89 16.24 -27.46
N LEU A 249 6.77 15.53 -27.41
CA LEU A 249 5.45 16.12 -27.17
C LEU A 249 5.37 16.77 -25.78
N SER A 250 5.95 16.13 -24.75
CA SER A 250 5.99 16.68 -23.40
C SER A 250 6.87 17.93 -23.30
N THR A 251 8.05 17.93 -23.91
CA THR A 251 8.94 19.10 -23.95
C THR A 251 8.28 20.27 -24.69
N TRP A 252 7.64 20.00 -25.83
CA TRP A 252 6.93 21.01 -26.62
C TRP A 252 5.74 21.60 -25.84
N ALA A 253 4.87 20.76 -25.30
CA ALA A 253 3.73 21.21 -24.49
C ALA A 253 4.17 22.06 -23.27
N SER A 254 5.25 21.65 -22.61
CA SER A 254 5.80 22.43 -21.48
C SER A 254 6.33 23.79 -21.92
N ALA A 255 6.99 23.87 -23.08
CA ALA A 255 7.52 25.12 -23.62
C ALA A 255 6.42 26.10 -24.06
N ILE A 256 5.31 25.60 -24.62
CA ILE A 256 4.12 26.40 -24.94
C ILE A 256 3.55 27.03 -23.66
N LEU A 257 3.40 26.24 -22.59
CA LEU A 257 2.81 26.72 -21.33
C LEU A 257 3.75 27.65 -20.56
N ALA A 258 5.05 27.43 -20.65
CA ALA A 258 6.06 28.35 -20.15
C ALA A 258 6.12 29.68 -20.97
N LYS A 259 5.35 29.80 -22.05
CA LYS A 259 5.29 30.96 -22.95
C LYS A 259 6.67 31.36 -23.45
N HIS A 260 7.48 30.38 -23.84
CA HIS A 260 8.74 30.66 -24.52
C HIS A 260 8.47 31.45 -25.81
N GLU A 261 9.25 32.50 -26.03
CA GLU A 261 9.21 33.28 -27.26
C GLU A 261 9.44 32.35 -28.47
N ASP A 262 8.61 32.51 -29.50
CA ASP A 262 8.63 31.73 -30.75
C ASP A 262 8.23 30.25 -30.66
N VAL A 263 7.66 29.79 -29.54
CA VAL A 263 7.11 28.42 -29.41
C VAL A 263 5.58 28.45 -29.40
N ASP A 264 4.96 27.86 -30.41
CA ASP A 264 3.51 27.71 -30.53
C ASP A 264 3.13 26.28 -30.98
N LEU A 265 1.85 26.04 -31.29
CA LEU A 265 1.37 24.74 -31.77
C LEU A 265 1.95 24.34 -33.14
N GLN A 266 2.56 25.27 -33.88
CA GLN A 266 3.12 25.05 -35.22
C GLN A 266 4.65 25.00 -35.23
N THR A 267 5.26 25.64 -34.23
CA THR A 267 6.70 25.92 -34.14
C THR A 267 7.26 25.22 -32.91
N PRO A 268 8.03 24.13 -33.08
CA PRO A 268 8.61 23.42 -31.96
C PRO A 268 9.72 24.23 -31.28
N PRO A 269 10.07 23.89 -30.02
CA PRO A 269 11.21 24.47 -29.34
C PRO A 269 12.50 24.32 -30.15
N THR A 270 13.39 25.31 -30.08
CA THR A 270 14.71 25.33 -30.78
C THR A 270 15.74 24.33 -30.22
N ASP A 271 15.28 23.32 -29.50
CA ASP A 271 16.12 22.27 -28.91
C ASP A 271 16.61 21.31 -30.00
N LYS A 272 17.84 20.79 -29.84
CA LYS A 272 18.51 19.88 -30.77
C LYS A 272 17.71 18.61 -31.04
N MET A 273 16.77 18.25 -30.16
CA MET A 273 15.87 17.12 -30.33
C MET A 273 14.84 17.28 -31.47
N PHE A 274 14.53 18.51 -31.90
CA PHE A 274 13.56 18.76 -32.97
C PHE A 274 14.19 18.96 -34.35
N TYR A 275 15.52 19.12 -34.41
CA TYR A 275 16.25 19.23 -35.66
C TYR A 275 16.91 17.89 -35.98
N PRO A 276 16.66 17.29 -37.16
CA PRO A 276 17.40 16.13 -37.58
C PRO A 276 18.86 16.53 -37.68
N LEU A 277 19.68 16.08 -36.74
CA LEU A 277 21.13 16.21 -36.83
C LEU A 277 21.54 15.44 -38.09
N GLU A 278 21.88 16.17 -39.13
CA GLU A 278 22.43 15.61 -40.37
C GLU A 278 23.63 14.71 -40.01
N GLY A 279 23.43 13.39 -40.03
CA GLY A 279 24.51 12.40 -39.90
C GLY A 279 24.57 11.57 -38.62
N HIS A 280 23.59 11.60 -37.71
CA HIS A 280 23.61 10.74 -36.51
C HIS A 280 22.47 9.71 -36.51
N ASP A 281 22.51 8.74 -37.43
CA ASP A 281 21.74 7.50 -37.32
C ASP A 281 22.32 6.64 -36.17
N ASP A 282 22.01 7.03 -34.93
CA ASP A 282 22.38 6.33 -33.68
C ASP A 282 21.64 4.99 -33.46
N ALA A 283 21.10 4.39 -34.54
CA ALA A 283 20.65 3.01 -34.52
C ALA A 283 21.81 2.04 -34.23
N ASP A 284 23.05 2.45 -34.55
CA ASP A 284 24.25 1.68 -34.25
C ASP A 284 24.63 1.71 -32.77
N ASP A 285 24.30 2.73 -31.99
CA ASP A 285 24.76 2.83 -30.60
C ASP A 285 23.96 1.92 -29.65
N ILE A 286 22.65 1.79 -29.86
CA ILE A 286 21.81 0.79 -29.16
C ILE A 286 22.24 -0.63 -29.56
N SER A 287 22.56 -0.84 -30.83
CA SER A 287 23.07 -2.11 -31.37
C SER A 287 24.46 -2.45 -30.80
N LEU A 288 25.33 -1.45 -30.61
CA LEU A 288 26.64 -1.56 -29.98
C LEU A 288 26.53 -1.86 -28.49
N LEU A 289 25.62 -1.21 -27.76
CA LEU A 289 25.35 -1.50 -26.35
C LEU A 289 24.79 -2.92 -26.17
N ALA A 290 23.85 -3.34 -27.01
CA ALA A 290 23.33 -4.71 -27.01
C ALA A 290 24.42 -5.74 -27.35
N ARG A 291 25.28 -5.44 -28.34
CA ARG A 291 26.41 -6.30 -28.71
C ARG A 291 27.45 -6.40 -27.60
N ARG A 292 27.78 -5.29 -26.92
CA ARG A 292 28.72 -5.27 -25.79
C ARG A 292 28.19 -6.08 -24.60
N ARG A 293 26.88 -6.00 -24.33
CA ARG A 293 26.21 -6.75 -23.26
C ARG A 293 26.11 -8.26 -23.55
N ASN A 294 25.94 -8.62 -24.82
CA ASN A 294 25.96 -10.03 -25.24
C ASN A 294 27.38 -10.61 -25.31
N GLN A 295 28.40 -9.78 -25.55
CA GLN A 295 29.80 -10.19 -25.52
C GLN A 295 30.31 -10.39 -24.08
N SER A 296 29.88 -9.55 -23.11
CA SER A 296 30.22 -9.76 -21.70
C SER A 296 29.66 -11.06 -21.11
N ASN A 297 28.55 -11.56 -21.66
CA ASN A 297 27.95 -12.84 -21.25
C ASN A 297 28.56 -14.07 -21.96
N LYS A 298 29.47 -13.88 -22.92
CA LYS A 298 30.07 -14.96 -23.72
C LYS A 298 31.54 -15.25 -23.41
N VAL A 299 32.12 -14.64 -22.37
CA VAL A 299 33.45 -15.06 -21.93
C VAL A 299 33.28 -16.34 -21.10
N PRO A 300 33.67 -17.53 -21.61
CA PRO A 300 33.75 -18.71 -20.78
C PRO A 300 34.77 -18.43 -19.67
N ALA A 301 34.44 -18.84 -18.45
CA ALA A 301 35.28 -18.69 -17.27
C ALA A 301 36.69 -19.25 -17.52
N ALA A 302 37.60 -18.38 -17.99
CA ALA A 302 39.01 -18.63 -17.92
C ALA A 302 39.38 -18.46 -16.44
N THR A 303 39.79 -19.57 -15.86
CA THR A 303 40.32 -19.73 -14.51
C THR A 303 41.49 -18.78 -14.26
N THR A 304 41.20 -17.56 -13.83
CA THR A 304 42.16 -16.75 -13.08
C THR A 304 42.12 -17.22 -11.63
N ASN A 305 43.13 -17.99 -11.25
CA ASN A 305 43.47 -18.27 -9.86
C ASN A 305 43.76 -16.93 -9.16
N ILE A 306 42.73 -16.31 -8.60
CA ILE A 306 42.88 -15.32 -7.54
C ILE A 306 42.98 -16.12 -6.26
N THR A 307 44.21 -16.31 -5.78
CA THR A 307 44.48 -16.82 -4.43
C THR A 307 44.01 -15.77 -3.43
N VAL A 308 42.72 -15.82 -3.07
CA VAL A 308 42.19 -15.11 -1.91
C VAL A 308 42.73 -15.84 -0.68
N ASN A 309 43.71 -15.24 -0.03
CA ASN A 309 44.24 -15.72 1.23
C ASN A 309 43.09 -15.75 2.27
N PRO A 310 42.68 -16.92 2.78
CA PRO A 310 41.51 -17.02 3.65
C PRO A 310 41.92 -16.77 5.10
N ASP A 311 42.44 -15.59 5.40
CA ASP A 311 42.76 -15.21 6.78
C ASP A 311 41.49 -14.64 7.45
N TYR A 312 40.56 -15.55 7.77
CA TYR A 312 39.30 -15.25 8.45
C TYR A 312 39.46 -15.06 9.98
N ASN A 313 40.69 -15.06 10.50
CA ASN A 313 40.96 -14.86 11.93
C ASN A 313 40.53 -13.47 12.45
N GLY A 314 40.38 -12.48 11.56
CA GLY A 314 39.89 -11.14 11.93
C GLY A 314 38.39 -11.05 12.20
N LEU A 315 37.57 -11.90 11.56
CA LEU A 315 36.10 -11.82 11.66
C LEU A 315 35.56 -12.61 12.86
N VAL A 316 36.22 -13.67 13.29
CA VAL A 316 35.81 -14.47 14.46
C VAL A 316 35.93 -13.66 15.76
N ASN A 317 36.95 -12.78 15.86
CA ASN A 317 37.12 -11.90 17.02
C ASN A 317 36.04 -10.81 17.13
N LEU A 318 35.38 -10.44 16.02
CA LEU A 318 34.31 -9.45 16.05
C LEU A 318 33.03 -10.02 16.68
N PHE A 319 32.70 -11.28 16.39
CA PHE A 319 31.49 -11.94 16.92
C PHE A 319 31.62 -12.36 18.39
N GLN A 320 32.83 -12.71 18.87
CA GLN A 320 33.05 -13.02 20.29
C GLN A 320 32.95 -11.79 21.20
N SER A 321 33.20 -10.58 20.69
CA SER A 321 33.07 -9.34 21.47
C SER A 321 31.62 -8.95 21.81
N ILE A 322 30.64 -9.50 21.08
CA ILE A 322 29.20 -9.22 21.28
C ILE A 322 28.58 -10.16 22.33
N GLN A 323 29.22 -11.30 22.64
CA GLN A 323 28.63 -12.35 23.49
C GLN A 323 29.03 -12.28 24.98
N ASN A 324 29.78 -11.26 25.42
CA ASN A 324 30.07 -11.07 26.84
C ASN A 324 29.12 -10.03 27.46
N PRO A 325 28.03 -10.44 28.13
CA PRO A 325 27.24 -9.52 28.94
C PRO A 325 28.09 -9.02 30.10
N ARG A 326 28.34 -7.71 30.10
CA ARG A 326 28.98 -7.00 31.21
C ARG A 326 28.16 -7.24 32.49
N PRO A 327 28.78 -7.61 33.63
CA PRO A 327 28.06 -7.73 34.89
C PRO A 327 27.46 -6.37 35.25
N ALA A 328 26.12 -6.33 35.35
CA ALA A 328 25.37 -5.14 35.72
C ALA A 328 25.74 -4.72 37.14
N THR A 329 26.32 -3.52 37.28
CA THR A 329 26.41 -2.86 38.58
C THR A 329 25.00 -2.46 39.06
N PRO A 330 24.67 -2.64 40.34
CA PRO A 330 23.36 -2.27 40.88
C PRO A 330 23.22 -0.75 40.83
N VAL A 331 22.42 -0.26 39.89
CA VAL A 331 22.02 1.15 39.84
C VAL A 331 20.87 1.31 40.83
N HIS A 332 21.11 2.06 41.90
CA HIS A 332 20.06 2.55 42.79
C HIS A 332 19.14 3.50 42.02
N TYR A 333 18.00 3.01 41.57
CA TYR A 333 16.94 3.85 41.01
C TYR A 333 16.24 4.58 42.16
N ARG A 334 16.43 5.90 42.23
CA ARG A 334 15.51 6.80 42.93
C ARG A 334 14.16 6.73 42.24
N THR A 335 13.14 6.32 42.99
CA THR A 335 11.73 6.34 42.63
C THR A 335 11.30 7.77 42.27
N PRO A 336 10.91 8.06 41.01
CA PRO A 336 10.23 9.30 40.69
C PRO A 336 8.78 9.18 41.16
N ALA A 337 8.33 10.20 41.88
CA ALA A 337 6.95 10.35 42.30
C ALA A 337 6.01 10.45 41.08
N HIS A 338 4.92 9.69 41.15
CA HIS A 338 3.68 9.74 40.37
C HIS A 338 3.79 9.77 38.83
N PRO A 339 3.33 8.71 38.13
CA PRO A 339 3.10 8.78 36.70
C PRO A 339 2.00 9.82 36.40
N PRO A 340 2.14 10.63 35.34
CA PRO A 340 1.06 11.48 34.86
C PRO A 340 -0.13 10.59 34.51
N SER A 341 -1.30 10.93 35.03
CA SER A 341 -2.58 10.29 34.73
C SER A 341 -2.73 10.09 33.23
N HIS A 342 -2.69 8.84 32.78
CA HIS A 342 -3.00 8.51 31.39
C HIS A 342 -4.40 9.07 31.06
N PRO A 343 -4.56 9.77 29.92
CA PRO A 343 -5.90 10.15 29.47
C PRO A 343 -6.75 8.89 29.36
N PRO A 344 -8.04 8.95 29.74
CA PRO A 344 -8.92 7.79 29.67
C PRO A 344 -8.88 7.22 28.25
N SER A 345 -8.60 5.92 28.13
CA SER A 345 -8.60 5.24 26.84
C SER A 345 -9.93 5.51 26.13
N PRO A 346 -9.90 5.83 24.82
CA PRO A 346 -11.13 6.11 24.08
C PRO A 346 -12.06 4.91 24.21
N VAL A 347 -13.22 5.15 24.81
CA VAL A 347 -14.26 4.13 25.02
C VAL A 347 -14.65 3.60 23.64
N LYS A 348 -14.40 2.31 23.38
CA LYS A 348 -14.87 1.66 22.15
C LYS A 348 -16.40 1.80 22.11
N PRO A 349 -16.98 2.37 21.04
CA PRO A 349 -18.44 2.49 20.94
C PRO A 349 -19.08 1.10 21.00
N ALA A 350 -20.26 1.01 21.61
CA ALA A 350 -20.99 -0.24 21.75
C ALA A 350 -21.25 -0.88 20.37
N ALA A 351 -21.23 -2.22 20.32
CA ALA A 351 -21.57 -2.98 19.13
C ALA A 351 -23.08 -2.86 18.87
N LEU A 352 -23.48 -1.83 18.13
CA LEU A 352 -24.84 -1.63 17.63
C LEU A 352 -25.03 -2.33 16.29
N THR A 353 -26.20 -2.93 16.09
CA THR A 353 -26.64 -3.37 14.76
C THR A 353 -26.87 -2.15 13.87
N PHE A 354 -26.80 -2.33 12.55
CA PHE A 354 -27.00 -1.23 11.61
C PHE A 354 -28.39 -0.58 11.74
N GLU A 355 -29.43 -1.38 11.94
CA GLU A 355 -30.81 -0.91 12.14
C GLU A 355 -30.93 -0.05 13.40
N ALA A 356 -30.43 -0.54 14.54
CA ALA A 356 -30.45 0.19 15.81
C ALA A 356 -29.65 1.51 15.71
N PHE A 357 -28.53 1.50 14.99
CA PHE A 357 -27.78 2.72 14.69
C PHE A 357 -28.61 3.73 13.89
N CYS A 358 -29.31 3.30 12.83
CA CYS A 358 -30.14 4.19 12.02
C CYS A 358 -31.32 4.76 12.80
N GLU A 359 -31.94 3.98 13.68
CA GLU A 359 -33.00 4.44 14.59
C GLU A 359 -32.47 5.46 15.60
N ALA A 360 -31.37 5.14 16.31
CA ALA A 360 -30.76 6.01 17.30
C ALA A 360 -30.26 7.34 16.70
N ALA A 361 -29.84 7.32 15.43
CA ALA A 361 -29.40 8.50 14.71
C ALA A 361 -30.54 9.31 14.04
N GLY A 362 -31.79 8.88 14.17
CA GLY A 362 -32.95 9.58 13.57
C GLY A 362 -33.01 9.49 12.04
N ILE A 363 -32.41 8.46 11.44
CA ILE A 363 -32.39 8.20 10.00
C ILE A 363 -32.97 6.83 9.60
N PRO A 364 -34.09 6.36 10.20
CA PRO A 364 -34.63 5.01 9.92
C PRO A 364 -35.07 4.82 8.47
N HIS A 365 -35.45 5.92 7.79
CA HIS A 365 -35.85 5.90 6.39
C HIS A 365 -34.71 5.51 5.42
N LEU A 366 -33.45 5.46 5.88
CA LEU A 366 -32.31 5.02 5.07
C LEU A 366 -32.07 3.50 5.14
N ILE A 367 -32.64 2.80 6.13
CA ILE A 367 -32.49 1.35 6.32
C ILE A 367 -32.81 0.57 5.03
N PRO A 368 -34.01 0.68 4.41
CA PRO A 368 -34.34 -0.14 3.25
C PRO A 368 -33.43 0.10 2.03
N LYS A 369 -32.81 1.28 1.92
CA LYS A 369 -31.87 1.60 0.85
C LYS A 369 -30.49 0.99 1.09
N LEU A 370 -30.09 0.90 2.36
CA LEU A 370 -28.75 0.46 2.78
C LEU A 370 -28.68 -1.04 3.07
N VAL A 371 -29.81 -1.73 3.29
CA VAL A 371 -29.87 -3.20 3.38
C VAL A 371 -29.30 -3.85 2.10
N ILE A 372 -29.44 -3.21 0.93
CA ILE A 372 -28.90 -3.70 -0.35
C ILE A 372 -27.36 -3.81 -0.32
N LEU A 373 -26.70 -3.01 0.53
CA LEU A 373 -25.25 -3.03 0.69
C LEU A 373 -24.76 -4.06 1.71
N GLU A 374 -25.67 -4.82 2.33
CA GLU A 374 -25.36 -5.88 3.32
C GLU A 374 -24.46 -5.36 4.45
N ILE A 375 -24.82 -4.20 5.01
CA ILE A 375 -24.05 -3.54 6.06
C ILE A 375 -24.51 -4.05 7.43
N ASP A 376 -23.71 -4.89 8.08
CA ASP A 376 -24.02 -5.44 9.42
C ASP A 376 -24.02 -4.39 10.55
N GLY A 377 -23.22 -3.32 10.43
CA GLY A 377 -23.09 -2.33 11.50
C GLY A 377 -22.41 -1.02 11.10
N PRO A 378 -22.49 0.02 11.96
CA PRO A 378 -22.00 1.37 11.66
C PRO A 378 -20.48 1.47 11.46
N HIS A 379 -19.72 0.54 12.03
CA HIS A 379 -18.27 0.45 11.84
C HIS A 379 -17.90 0.17 10.37
N LEU A 380 -18.79 -0.45 9.60
CA LEU A 380 -18.56 -0.73 8.17
C LEU A 380 -18.63 0.52 7.29
N LEU A 381 -19.34 1.56 7.73
CA LEU A 381 -19.57 2.76 6.94
C LEU A 381 -18.27 3.49 6.58
N GLU A 382 -17.18 3.30 7.35
CA GLU A 382 -15.90 3.97 7.07
C GLU A 382 -15.17 3.38 5.86
N PHE A 383 -15.45 2.11 5.56
CA PHE A 383 -14.89 1.43 4.40
C PHE A 383 -15.70 1.72 3.14
N ILE A 384 -16.96 2.12 3.28
CA ILE A 384 -17.82 2.41 2.14
C ILE A 384 -17.48 3.79 1.58
N GLY A 385 -17.10 3.86 0.30
CA GLY A 385 -16.80 5.11 -0.38
C GLY A 385 -18.06 5.90 -0.73
N ASP A 386 -17.94 7.23 -0.81
CA ASP A 386 -19.07 8.10 -1.13
C ASP A 386 -19.68 7.80 -2.52
N THR A 387 -18.86 7.36 -3.47
CA THR A 387 -19.28 6.95 -4.82
C THR A 387 -20.18 5.72 -4.82
N ASP A 388 -20.04 4.83 -3.83
CA ASP A 388 -20.92 3.67 -3.70
C ASP A 388 -22.24 4.06 -3.03
N LEU A 389 -22.19 4.97 -2.07
CA LEU A 389 -23.38 5.52 -1.42
C LEU A 389 -24.23 6.33 -2.40
N ASP A 390 -23.61 7.05 -3.34
CA ASP A 390 -24.30 7.86 -4.35
C ASP A 390 -25.21 7.06 -5.30
N LYS A 391 -24.97 5.75 -5.42
CA LYS A 391 -25.83 4.86 -6.22
C LYS A 391 -27.20 4.63 -5.59
N TYR A 392 -27.30 4.80 -4.26
CA TYR A 392 -28.49 4.45 -3.47
C TYR A 392 -29.08 5.65 -2.71
N LEU A 393 -28.23 6.62 -2.36
CA LEU A 393 -28.57 7.76 -1.53
C LEU A 393 -28.44 9.07 -2.32
N SER A 394 -29.35 10.01 -2.06
CA SER A 394 -29.15 11.39 -2.51
C SER A 394 -28.02 12.05 -1.70
N VAL A 395 -27.48 13.16 -2.22
CA VAL A 395 -26.41 13.93 -1.55
C VAL A 395 -26.77 14.29 -0.10
N GLY A 396 -28.02 14.71 0.16
CA GLY A 396 -28.50 15.04 1.50
C GLY A 396 -28.64 13.82 2.43
N GLN A 397 -29.07 12.67 1.89
CA GLN A 397 -29.15 11.42 2.64
C GLN A 397 -27.75 10.89 3.01
N ARG A 398 -26.81 10.95 2.06
CA ARG A 398 -25.40 10.62 2.29
C ARG A 398 -24.78 11.52 3.37
N ALA A 399 -25.00 12.83 3.29
CA ALA A 399 -24.50 13.78 4.29
C ALA A 399 -25.06 13.46 5.69
N SER A 400 -26.35 13.13 5.79
CA SER A 400 -27.00 12.72 7.04
C SER A 400 -26.40 11.43 7.61
N LEU A 401 -26.16 10.42 6.78
CA LEU A 401 -25.52 9.17 7.18
C LEU A 401 -24.08 9.38 7.66
N ARG A 402 -23.29 10.22 6.96
CA ARG A 402 -21.92 10.57 7.36
C ARG A 402 -21.88 11.35 8.67
N TYR A 403 -22.82 12.27 8.85
CA TYR A 403 -22.97 12.99 10.11
C TYR A 403 -23.32 12.04 11.25
N ALA A 404 -24.29 11.14 11.07
CA ALA A 404 -24.65 10.11 12.05
C ALA A 404 -23.46 9.22 12.43
N GLN A 405 -22.69 8.78 11.42
CA GLN A 405 -21.46 8.00 11.63
C GLN A 405 -20.44 8.77 12.50
N LEU A 406 -20.24 10.06 12.23
CA LEU A 406 -19.35 10.92 13.02
C LEU A 406 -19.83 11.05 14.47
N GLN A 407 -21.14 11.20 14.69
CA GLN A 407 -21.72 11.30 16.04
C GLN A 407 -21.59 9.98 16.82
N TRP A 408 -21.78 8.84 16.16
CA TRP A 408 -21.54 7.52 16.76
C TRP A 408 -20.07 7.32 17.14
N LYS A 409 -19.12 7.71 16.28
CA LYS A 409 -17.67 7.68 16.63
C LYS A 409 -17.32 8.56 17.83
N LYS A 410 -18.08 9.63 18.08
CA LYS A 410 -17.96 10.49 19.27
C LYS A 410 -18.68 9.93 20.51
N GLY A 411 -19.40 8.82 20.39
CA GLY A 411 -20.19 8.22 21.48
C GLY A 411 -21.46 9.01 21.84
N LEU A 412 -21.92 9.89 20.94
CA LEU A 412 -23.11 10.73 21.11
C LEU A 412 -24.40 10.03 20.63
N VAL A 413 -24.26 9.03 19.78
CA VAL A 413 -25.33 8.10 19.40
C VAL A 413 -25.03 6.77 20.10
N ARG A 414 -25.97 6.29 20.92
CA ARG A 414 -25.83 5.07 21.73
C ARG A 414 -27.02 4.14 21.54
#